data_AF-A0A2I0NW06-F1
#
_entry.id   AF-A0A2I0NW06-F1
#
_cell.length_a   1.000
_cell.length_b   1.000
_cell.length_c   1.000
_cell.angle_alpha   90.00
_cell.angle_beta   90.00
_cell.angle_gamma   90.00
#
_symmetry.space_group_name_H-M   'P 1'
#
loop_
_entity.id
_entity.type
_entity.pdbx_description
1 polymer ?
#
loop_
_entity_poly.entity_id
_entity_poly.type
_entity_poly.pdbx_seq_one_letter_code
_entity_poly.pdbx_strand_id
1 'polypeptide(L)'
;MGRHALLIIDMQNDFVLEDKPLRVSGASAVIPKIQSVLAEFRKRKLPVFHILRVHRADGSDVEIPRQDLFRKQPFAVAGTHGAAVIDELAPQPGEHVLTKTR
;
A
#
# COMPACT_ATOMS: atom_id res chain seq x y z
N MET A 1 10.58 -12.50 -25.19
CA MET A 1 10.59 -12.38 -23.71
C MET A 1 9.46 -11.44 -23.32
N GLY A 2 8.64 -11.83 -22.33
CA GLY A 2 7.56 -10.97 -21.83
C GLY A 2 8.11 -9.73 -21.12
N ARG A 3 7.38 -8.62 -21.19
CA ARG A 3 7.63 -7.45 -20.33
C ARG A 3 6.88 -7.67 -19.02
N HIS A 4 7.61 -7.85 -17.93
CA HIS A 4 7.05 -8.09 -16.60
C HIS A 4 7.11 -6.82 -15.75
N ALA A 5 6.15 -6.64 -14.85
CA ALA A 5 6.13 -5.59 -13.84
C ALA A 5 5.63 -6.18 -12.52
N LEU A 6 6.13 -5.65 -11.40
CA LEU A 6 5.66 -6.00 -10.06
C LEU A 6 4.80 -4.86 -9.54
N LEU A 7 3.56 -5.19 -9.13
CA LEU A 7 2.68 -4.28 -8.42
C LEU A 7 2.54 -4.75 -6.97
N ILE A 8 2.99 -3.93 -6.04
CA ILE A 8 2.78 -4.12 -4.59
C ILE A 8 1.59 -3.24 -4.22
N ILE A 9 0.50 -3.86 -3.79
CA ILE A 9 -0.79 -3.17 -3.63
C ILE A 9 -1.16 -3.08 -2.15
N ASP A 10 -1.52 -1.87 -1.71
CA ASP A 10 -2.10 -1.57 -0.39
C ASP A 10 -1.27 -2.12 0.80
N MET A 11 0.07 -2.25 0.65
CA MET A 11 1.00 -2.59 1.75
C MET A 11 1.35 -1.35 2.58
N GLN A 12 0.31 -0.70 3.13
CA GLN A 12 0.40 0.53 3.90
C GLN A 12 0.22 0.26 5.40
N ASN A 13 0.72 1.16 6.24
CA ASN A 13 0.70 1.00 7.69
C ASN A 13 -0.71 0.69 8.24
N ASP A 14 -1.75 1.39 7.79
CA ASP A 14 -3.14 1.17 8.25
C ASP A 14 -3.72 -0.22 7.93
N PHE A 15 -3.13 -0.95 6.97
CA PHE A 15 -3.57 -2.28 6.56
C PHE A 15 -2.68 -3.41 7.12
N VAL A 16 -1.49 -3.07 7.62
CA VAL A 16 -0.47 -4.06 7.98
C VAL A 16 -0.12 -4.04 9.47
N LEU A 17 0.13 -2.86 10.05
CA LEU A 17 0.61 -2.77 11.43
C LEU A 17 -0.45 -3.25 12.42
N GLU A 18 0.02 -3.74 13.57
CA GLU A 18 -0.83 -4.08 14.70
C GLU A 18 -1.60 -2.84 15.18
N ASP A 19 -2.78 -3.07 15.78
CA ASP A 19 -3.66 -2.05 16.34
C ASP A 19 -4.16 -0.98 15.35
N LYS A 20 -4.12 -1.27 14.05
CA LYS A 20 -4.65 -0.37 13.00
C LYS A 20 -6.11 -0.64 12.61
N PRO A 21 -6.87 0.41 12.25
CA PRO A 21 -8.28 0.36 11.88
C PRO A 21 -8.69 -0.78 10.95
N LEU A 22 -7.88 -0.99 9.92
CA LEU A 22 -8.18 -1.84 8.78
C LEU A 22 -7.11 -2.90 8.60
N ARG A 23 -6.47 -3.31 9.71
CA ARG A 23 -5.48 -4.38 9.69
C ARG A 23 -6.06 -5.61 8.99
N VAL A 24 -5.39 -6.03 7.93
CA VAL A 24 -5.72 -7.24 7.20
C VAL A 24 -5.05 -8.42 7.89
N SER A 25 -5.85 -9.38 8.35
CA SER A 25 -5.33 -10.60 8.95
C SER A 25 -4.37 -11.32 7.99
N GLY A 26 -3.15 -11.60 8.46
CA GLY A 26 -2.12 -12.26 7.67
C GLY A 26 -1.28 -11.35 6.77
N ALA A 27 -1.54 -10.03 6.70
CA ALA A 27 -0.72 -9.11 5.90
C ALA A 27 0.76 -9.14 6.32
N SER A 28 1.04 -9.14 7.63
CA SER A 28 2.42 -9.21 8.13
C SER A 28 3.11 -10.53 7.77
N ALA A 29 2.36 -11.63 7.66
CA ALA A 29 2.90 -12.94 7.35
C ALA A 29 3.37 -13.07 5.89
N VAL A 30 2.88 -12.24 4.97
CA VAL A 30 3.28 -12.27 3.56
C VAL A 30 4.46 -11.35 3.23
N ILE A 31 4.85 -10.44 4.13
CA ILE A 31 5.95 -9.49 3.92
C ILE A 31 7.24 -10.18 3.43
N PRO A 32 7.73 -11.27 4.05
CA PRO A 32 8.98 -11.89 3.62
C PRO A 32 8.93 -12.43 2.17
N LYS A 33 7.76 -12.89 1.73
CA LYS A 33 7.56 -13.36 0.35
C LYS A 33 7.56 -12.20 -0.63
N ILE A 34 6.92 -11.08 -0.28
CA ILE A 34 6.91 -9.87 -1.11
C ILE A 34 8.35 -9.33 -1.25
N GLN A 35 9.12 -9.28 -0.17
CA GLN A 35 10.53 -8.87 -0.20
C GLN A 35 11.38 -9.74 -1.11
N SER A 36 11.16 -11.06 -1.11
CA SER A 36 11.88 -11.98 -2.00
C SER A 36 11.61 -11.68 -3.48
N VAL A 37 10.35 -11.44 -3.87
CA VAL A 37 9.99 -11.09 -5.25
C VAL A 37 10.52 -9.70 -5.62
N LEU A 38 10.36 -8.73 -4.72
CA LEU A 38 10.86 -7.36 -4.89
C LEU A 38 12.37 -7.33 -5.11
N ALA A 39 13.13 -8.11 -4.33
CA ALA A 39 14.58 -8.22 -4.50
C ALA A 39 14.96 -8.75 -5.89
N GLU A 40 14.21 -9.72 -6.42
CA GLU A 40 14.48 -10.26 -7.76
C GLU A 40 14.16 -9.25 -8.87
N PHE A 41 13.07 -8.49 -8.73
CA PHE A 41 12.74 -7.40 -9.66
C PHE A 41 13.81 -6.31 -9.65
N ARG A 42 14.27 -5.89 -8.47
CA ARG A 42 15.37 -4.92 -8.30
C ARG A 42 16.67 -5.42 -8.93
N LYS A 43 17.06 -6.67 -8.64
CA LYS A 43 18.27 -7.30 -9.21
C LYS A 43 18.27 -7.32 -10.73
N ARG A 44 17.11 -7.58 -11.34
CA ARG A 44 16.93 -7.60 -12.80
C ARG A 44 16.63 -6.23 -13.41
N LYS A 45 16.56 -5.17 -12.60
CA LYS A 45 16.16 -3.81 -13.03
C LYS A 45 14.80 -3.81 -13.76
N LEU A 46 13.87 -4.62 -13.27
CA LEU A 46 12.51 -4.69 -13.80
C LEU A 46 11.60 -3.64 -13.12
N PRO A 47 10.53 -3.18 -13.79
CA PRO A 47 9.60 -2.21 -13.24
C PRO A 47 8.93 -2.67 -11.94
N VAL A 48 8.91 -1.78 -10.93
CA VAL A 48 8.22 -1.96 -9.65
C VAL A 48 7.30 -0.77 -9.42
N PHE A 49 6.06 -1.07 -9.04
CA PHE A 49 5.02 -0.11 -8.74
C PHE A 49 4.43 -0.39 -7.35
N HIS A 50 4.44 0.63 -6.50
CA HIS A 50 3.74 0.65 -5.22
C HIS A 50 2.41 1.34 -5.41
N ILE A 51 1.33 0.59 -5.31
CA ILE A 51 -0.03 1.07 -5.53
C ILE A 51 -0.67 1.31 -4.17
N LEU A 52 -0.91 2.57 -3.85
CA LEU A 52 -1.39 3.00 -2.53
C LEU A 52 -2.82 3.48 -2.62
N ARG A 53 -3.65 3.03 -1.69
CA ARG A 53 -4.92 3.70 -1.41
C ARG A 53 -4.61 5.02 -0.71
N VAL A 54 -5.08 6.14 -1.24
CA VAL A 54 -4.95 7.43 -0.54
C VAL A 54 -6.25 8.20 -0.67
N HIS A 55 -6.82 8.54 0.48
CA HIS A 55 -8.07 9.28 0.59
C HIS A 55 -7.82 10.72 1.03
N ARG A 56 -8.64 11.64 0.53
CA ARG A 56 -8.70 13.00 1.07
C ARG A 56 -9.19 12.98 2.52
N ALA A 57 -8.72 13.93 3.32
CA ALA A 57 -9.09 14.03 4.74
C ALA A 57 -10.60 14.26 4.96
N ASP A 58 -11.29 14.86 3.99
CA ASP A 58 -12.74 15.07 4.02
C ASP A 58 -13.56 13.81 3.66
N GLY A 59 -12.91 12.72 3.25
CA GLY A 59 -13.54 11.48 2.86
C GLY A 59 -14.33 11.54 1.55
N SER A 60 -14.20 12.61 0.77
CA SER A 60 -14.98 12.86 -0.46
C SER A 60 -14.79 11.81 -1.57
N ASP A 61 -13.68 11.06 -1.54
CA ASP A 61 -13.33 10.03 -2.53
C ASP A 61 -13.42 8.58 -2.01
N VAL A 62 -13.86 8.41 -0.76
CA VAL A 62 -14.01 7.10 -0.12
C VAL A 62 -15.12 6.29 -0.80
N GLU A 63 -14.95 4.97 -0.89
CA GLU A 63 -16.01 4.04 -1.32
C GLU A 63 -17.31 4.32 -0.59
N ILE A 64 -18.43 4.41 -1.33
CA ILE A 64 -19.78 4.45 -0.77
C ILE A 64 -19.94 3.44 0.39
N PRO A 65 -19.59 2.13 0.23
CA PRO A 65 -19.71 1.16 1.32
C PRO A 65 -18.76 1.38 2.51
N ARG A 66 -17.76 2.25 2.40
CA ARG A 66 -16.78 2.55 3.47
C ARG A 66 -16.93 3.95 4.06
N GLN A 67 -17.86 4.77 3.57
CA GLN A 67 -18.03 6.15 4.06
C GLN A 67 -18.31 6.21 5.56
N ASP A 68 -19.20 5.36 6.07
CA ASP A 68 -19.53 5.33 7.49
C ASP A 68 -18.38 4.82 8.36
N LEU A 69 -17.60 3.87 7.85
CA LEU A 69 -16.39 3.40 8.51
C LEU A 69 -15.36 4.53 8.57
N PHE A 70 -15.09 5.19 7.46
CA PHE A 70 -14.12 6.28 7.38
C PHE A 70 -14.47 7.46 8.30
N ARG A 71 -15.76 7.82 8.42
CA ARG A 71 -16.21 8.86 9.36
C ARG A 71 -15.91 8.52 10.82
N LYS A 72 -16.02 7.25 11.20
CA LYS A 72 -15.74 6.78 12.56
C LYS A 72 -14.24 6.58 12.79
N GLN A 73 -13.55 6.11 11.76
CA GLN A 73 -12.16 5.70 11.82
C GLN A 73 -11.50 5.96 10.45
N PRO A 74 -10.93 7.17 10.25
CA PRO A 74 -10.24 7.49 9.01
C PRO A 74 -9.06 6.53 8.78
N PHE A 75 -8.83 6.18 7.52
CA PHE A 75 -7.77 5.26 7.10
C PHE A 75 -7.17 5.73 5.78
N ALA A 76 -5.89 5.44 5.57
CA ALA A 76 -5.17 5.76 4.35
C ALA A 76 -5.32 7.25 3.94
N VAL A 77 -5.35 8.15 4.94
CA VAL A 77 -5.53 9.58 4.73
C VAL A 77 -4.24 10.21 4.20
N ALA A 78 -4.35 11.03 3.15
CA ALA A 78 -3.22 11.71 2.52
C ALA A 78 -2.32 12.42 3.56
N GLY A 79 -1.01 12.19 3.47
CA GLY A 79 0.00 12.80 4.34
C GLY A 79 0.12 12.18 5.73
N THR A 80 -0.70 11.20 6.09
CA THR A 80 -0.59 10.50 7.38
C THR A 80 0.40 9.33 7.29
N HIS A 81 0.97 8.96 8.44
CA HIS A 81 1.79 7.75 8.54
C HIS A 81 0.99 6.48 8.18
N GLY A 82 -0.31 6.44 8.49
CA GLY A 82 -1.20 5.35 8.14
C GLY A 82 -1.28 5.06 6.63
N ALA A 83 -1.20 6.13 5.82
CA ALA A 83 -1.19 6.03 4.36
C ALA A 83 0.19 5.74 3.75
N ALA A 84 1.27 5.75 4.52
CA ALA A 84 2.60 5.43 3.99
C ALA A 84 2.76 3.92 3.78
N VAL A 85 3.64 3.54 2.84
CA VAL A 85 4.12 2.16 2.69
C VAL A 85 4.80 1.74 3.98
N ILE A 86 4.68 0.47 4.36
CA ILE A 86 5.46 -0.09 5.47
C ILE A 86 6.96 -0.01 5.19
N ASP A 87 7.77 0.17 6.24
CA ASP A 87 9.22 0.36 6.12
C ASP A 87 9.91 -0.82 5.43
N GLU A 88 9.42 -2.05 5.67
CA GLU A 88 9.95 -3.29 5.10
C GLU A 88 9.85 -3.34 3.56
N LEU A 89 8.96 -2.55 2.98
CA LEU A 89 8.68 -2.49 1.55
C LEU A 89 8.87 -1.07 0.99
N ALA A 90 9.63 -0.21 1.69
CA ALA A 90 9.87 1.16 1.28
C ALA A 90 10.32 1.25 -0.21
N PRO A 91 9.71 2.15 -1.00
CA PRO A 91 10.10 2.37 -2.38
C PRO A 91 11.56 2.85 -2.48
N GLN A 92 12.26 2.38 -3.52
CA GLN A 92 13.61 2.86 -3.86
C GLN A 92 13.58 3.91 -4.98
N PRO A 93 14.62 4.76 -5.12
CA PRO A 93 14.74 5.67 -6.26
C PRO A 93 14.59 4.93 -7.60
N GLY A 94 13.71 5.44 -8.46
CA GLY A 94 13.38 4.82 -9.74
C GLY A 94 12.19 3.85 -9.72
N GLU A 95 11.69 3.47 -8.54
CA GLU A 95 10.41 2.76 -8.41
C GLU A 95 9.24 3.74 -8.48
N HIS A 96 8.10 3.26 -8.96
CA HIS A 96 6.91 4.10 -9.10
C HIS A 96 6.03 3.99 -7.85
N VAL A 97 5.47 5.13 -7.42
CA VAL A 97 4.42 5.17 -6.40
C VAL A 97 3.19 5.80 -7.03
N LEU A 98 2.09 5.05 -7.05
CA LEU A 98 0.83 5.48 -7.64
C LEU A 98 -0.26 5.46 -6.56
N THR A 99 -1.11 6.48 -6.55
CA THR A 99 -2.26 6.53 -5.65
C THR A 99 -3.52 6.13 -6.40
N LYS A 100 -4.41 5.39 -5.72
CA LYS A 100 -5.72 4.98 -6.21
C LYS A 100 -6.78 5.24 -5.16
N THR A 101 -8.02 5.42 -5.61
CA THR A 101 -9.19 5.42 -4.75
C THR A 101 -9.98 4.11 -4.88
N ARG A 102 -9.79 3.32 -5.95
CA ARG A 102 -10.39 1.99 -6.17
C ARG A 102 -9.31 1.03 -6.66
#